data_AF-A0A348XIJ4-F1
#
_entry.id   AF-A0A348XIJ4-F1
#
_cell.length_a   1.000
_cell.length_b   1.000
_cell.length_c   1.000
_cell.angle_alpha   90.00
_cell.angle_beta   90.00
_cell.angle_gamma   90.00
#
_symmetry.space_group_name_H-M   'P 1'
#
loop_
_entity.id
_entity.type
_entity.pdbx_description
1 polymer ?
#
loop_
_entity_poly.entity_id
_entity_poly.type
_entity_poly.pdbx_seq_one_letter_code
_entity_poly.pdbx_strand_id
1 'polypeptide(L)'
;MDELGYVLGMDVRINVAQPDMIMASIEKYFPEDEASEGNLRSIIADMEKLAPDAVYDDDDEEDEEDLANATPIVRFVNVILAQGVKDRASDIHFEPFAEEFRIRYRIDGTLYEMQPPPIHLAIPVISRVKVLSGLDISESRKPQDGRIELRISGKRIDLRVSSLPTQYGESVVL
;
A
#
# COMPACT_ATOMS: atom_id res chain seq x y z
N MET A 1 -10.40 -16.62 12.89
CA MET A 1 -9.99 -17.91 13.49
C MET A 1 -10.20 -19.06 12.49
N ASP A 2 -11.41 -19.29 11.99
CA ASP A 2 -11.67 -20.26 10.89
C ASP A 2 -11.14 -19.81 9.53
N GLU A 3 -10.87 -18.52 9.39
CA GLU A 3 -10.47 -17.89 8.13
C GLU A 3 -9.12 -18.39 7.61
N LEU A 4 -8.15 -18.66 8.50
CA LEU A 4 -6.85 -19.18 8.10
C LEU A 4 -6.95 -20.59 7.50
N GLY A 5 -7.74 -21.46 8.13
CA GLY A 5 -7.99 -22.82 7.62
C GLY A 5 -8.77 -22.81 6.32
N TYR A 6 -9.74 -21.88 6.19
CA TYR A 6 -10.51 -21.69 4.97
C TYR A 6 -9.65 -21.19 3.81
N VAL A 7 -8.80 -20.18 4.02
CA VAL A 7 -7.91 -19.61 2.99
C VAL A 7 -6.84 -20.61 2.56
N LEU A 8 -6.26 -21.36 3.50
CA LEU A 8 -5.19 -22.30 3.20
C LEU A 8 -5.70 -23.66 2.69
N GLY A 9 -6.98 -23.99 2.89
CA GLY A 9 -7.53 -25.30 2.55
C GLY A 9 -6.92 -26.44 3.36
N MET A 10 -6.39 -26.15 4.56
CA MET A 10 -5.64 -27.09 5.39
C MET A 10 -6.10 -27.03 6.84
N ASP A 11 -5.91 -28.14 7.57
CA ASP A 11 -6.13 -28.18 9.02
C ASP A 11 -5.04 -27.38 9.74
N VAL A 12 -5.41 -26.22 10.26
CA VAL A 12 -4.50 -25.32 11.00
C VAL A 12 -4.53 -25.68 12.50
N ARG A 13 -3.34 -25.93 13.08
CA ARG A 13 -3.18 -26.12 14.54
C ARG A 13 -2.70 -24.84 15.20
N ILE A 14 -3.53 -24.29 16.08
CA ILE A 14 -3.22 -23.09 16.85
C ILE A 14 -2.35 -23.47 18.05
N ASN A 15 -1.24 -22.75 18.24
CA ASN A 15 -0.35 -22.88 19.38
C ASN A 15 -0.11 -21.51 20.01
N VAL A 16 0.05 -21.46 21.33
CA VAL A 16 0.40 -20.23 22.05
C VAL A 16 1.92 -20.12 22.15
N ALA A 17 2.47 -18.95 21.82
CA ALA A 17 3.89 -18.68 21.86
C ALA A 17 4.17 -17.31 22.52
N GLN A 18 5.39 -17.13 23.01
CA GLN A 18 5.86 -15.82 23.48
C GLN A 18 6.08 -14.88 22.27
N PRO A 19 5.92 -13.56 22.43
CA PRO A 19 6.07 -12.58 21.36
C PRO A 19 7.39 -12.73 20.58
N ASP A 20 8.51 -12.90 21.29
CA ASP A 20 9.85 -13.01 20.68
C ASP A 20 9.98 -14.26 19.79
N MET A 21 9.34 -15.35 20.18
CA MET A 21 9.32 -16.60 19.40
C MET A 21 8.48 -16.47 18.12
N ILE A 22 7.43 -15.64 18.15
CA ILE A 22 6.62 -15.32 16.98
C ILE A 22 7.48 -14.51 16.00
N MET A 23 8.13 -13.46 16.47
CA MET A 23 9.01 -12.61 15.64
C MET A 23 10.14 -13.42 15.00
N ALA A 24 10.86 -14.23 15.79
CA ALA A 24 11.92 -15.09 15.28
C ALA A 24 11.42 -16.13 14.25
N SER A 25 10.18 -16.61 14.40
CA SER A 25 9.59 -17.55 13.44
C SER A 25 9.19 -16.85 12.14
N ILE A 26 8.68 -15.62 12.22
CA ILE A 26 8.38 -14.80 11.04
C ILE A 26 9.66 -14.57 10.26
N GLU A 27 10.71 -14.07 10.90
CA GLU A 27 12.01 -13.80 10.26
C GLU A 27 12.63 -15.06 9.63
N LYS A 28 12.49 -16.21 10.28
CA LYS A 28 13.03 -17.48 9.79
C LYS A 28 12.30 -18.00 8.53
N TYR A 29 10.97 -17.93 8.49
CA TYR A 29 10.17 -18.55 7.43
C TYR A 29 9.73 -17.57 6.34
N PHE A 30 9.75 -16.27 6.65
CA PHE A 30 9.57 -15.16 5.74
C PHE A 30 10.79 -14.24 5.85
N PRO A 31 12.00 -14.73 5.50
CA PRO A 31 13.16 -13.85 5.43
C PRO A 31 12.83 -12.71 4.49
N GLU A 32 13.06 -11.48 4.93
CA GLU A 32 12.92 -10.31 4.07
C GLU A 32 13.78 -10.58 2.82
N ASP A 33 13.13 -10.68 1.66
CA ASP A 33 13.84 -10.83 0.38
C ASP A 33 14.60 -9.51 0.18
N GLU A 34 15.86 -9.45 0.65
CA GLU A 34 16.69 -8.23 0.62
C GLU A 34 16.77 -7.62 -0.79
N ALA A 35 16.68 -8.47 -1.83
CA ALA A 35 16.62 -8.04 -3.22
C ALA A 35 15.31 -7.30 -3.57
N SER A 36 14.17 -7.77 -3.07
CA SER A 36 12.87 -7.15 -3.28
C SER A 36 12.72 -5.85 -2.48
N GLU A 37 13.22 -5.84 -1.25
CA GLU A 37 13.22 -4.65 -0.41
C GLU A 37 14.22 -3.59 -0.91
N GLY A 38 15.39 -4.02 -1.41
CA GLY A 38 16.36 -3.13 -2.07
C GLY A 38 15.76 -2.43 -3.29
N ASN A 39 15.01 -3.16 -4.12
CA ASN A 39 14.30 -2.59 -5.26
C ASN A 39 13.22 -1.60 -4.80
N LEU A 40 12.42 -1.94 -3.79
CA LEU A 40 11.41 -1.03 -3.24
C LEU A 40 12.03 0.25 -2.67
N ARG A 41 13.10 0.13 -1.88
CA ARG A 41 13.84 1.28 -1.34
C ARG A 41 14.40 2.17 -2.44
N SER A 42 14.91 1.60 -3.53
CA SER A 42 15.36 2.41 -4.68
C SER A 42 14.22 3.16 -5.37
N ILE A 43 13.06 2.52 -5.55
CA ILE A 43 11.88 3.17 -6.14
C ILE A 43 11.41 4.31 -5.25
N ILE A 44 11.32 4.08 -3.92
CA ILE A 44 10.97 5.13 -2.94
C ILE A 44 11.95 6.30 -3.06
N ALA A 45 13.25 6.04 -3.03
CA ALA A 45 14.28 7.08 -3.08
C ALA A 45 14.24 7.89 -4.38
N ASP A 46 13.93 7.27 -5.52
CA ASP A 46 13.81 7.99 -6.79
C ASP A 46 12.52 8.83 -6.84
N MET A 47 11.42 8.34 -6.30
CA MET A 47 10.17 9.10 -6.18
C MET A 47 10.30 10.27 -5.20
N GLU A 48 10.98 10.09 -4.08
CA GLU A 48 11.23 11.17 -3.10
C GLU A 48 12.09 12.30 -3.70
N LYS A 49 13.03 12.00 -4.59
CA LYS A 49 13.76 13.05 -5.34
C LYS A 49 12.84 13.86 -6.27
N LEU A 50 11.84 13.21 -6.85
CA LEU A 50 10.86 13.84 -7.74
C LEU A 50 9.82 14.66 -6.95
N ALA A 51 9.55 14.28 -5.70
CA ALA A 51 8.66 14.99 -4.80
C ALA A 51 9.26 15.16 -3.38
N PRO A 52 10.23 16.08 -3.21
CA PRO A 52 10.86 16.31 -1.91
C PRO A 52 9.91 16.93 -0.88
N ASP A 53 8.87 17.66 -1.33
CA ASP A 53 7.80 18.22 -0.50
C ASP A 53 6.61 17.25 -0.32
N ALA A 54 6.78 15.96 -0.66
CA ALA A 54 5.74 14.92 -0.51
C ALA A 54 5.50 14.49 0.94
N VAL A 55 6.20 15.10 1.89
CA VAL A 55 6.04 14.83 3.31
C VAL A 55 4.72 15.45 3.76
N TYR A 56 3.96 14.68 4.54
CA TYR A 56 2.72 15.10 5.17
C TYR A 56 2.93 16.42 5.91
N ASP A 57 1.90 17.26 5.91
CA ASP A 57 1.92 18.55 6.62
C ASP A 57 1.96 18.34 8.14
N ASP A 58 3.17 18.19 8.69
CA ASP A 58 3.88 19.00 9.72
C ASP A 58 3.08 19.64 10.90
N ASP A 59 1.81 19.32 11.10
CA ASP A 59 1.02 19.83 12.23
C ASP A 59 1.06 18.91 13.46
N ASP A 60 1.72 17.74 13.36
CA ASP A 60 2.05 16.84 14.46
C ASP A 60 3.54 16.44 14.32
N GLU A 61 4.43 17.01 15.17
CA GLU A 61 5.88 16.68 15.20
C GLU A 61 6.16 15.17 15.42
N GLU A 62 5.14 14.38 15.80
CA GLU A 62 5.19 12.92 15.91
C GLU A 62 5.24 12.20 14.53
N ASP A 63 4.74 12.81 13.45
CA ASP A 63 4.53 12.12 12.16
C ASP A 63 5.80 12.00 11.27
N GLU A 64 6.78 12.90 11.36
CA GLU A 64 8.02 12.79 10.55
C GLU A 64 8.94 11.66 11.04
N GLU A 65 9.11 11.56 12.37
CA GLU A 65 9.83 10.43 12.98
C GLU A 65 9.08 9.12 12.76
N ASP A 66 7.74 9.14 12.84
CA ASP A 66 6.91 7.96 12.56
C ASP A 66 6.98 7.53 11.10
N LEU A 67 7.09 8.45 10.13
CA LEU A 67 7.28 8.11 8.72
C LEU A 67 8.70 7.56 8.45
N ALA A 68 9.73 8.14 9.09
CA ALA A 68 11.10 7.63 9.01
C ALA A 68 11.22 6.21 9.58
N ASN A 69 10.47 5.92 10.64
CA ASN A 69 10.37 4.60 11.27
C ASN A 69 9.28 3.70 10.66
N ALA A 70 8.47 4.21 9.73
CA ALA A 70 7.39 3.46 9.11
C ALA A 70 7.94 2.34 8.24
N THR A 71 7.16 1.26 8.14
CA THR A 71 7.50 0.16 7.24
C THR A 71 7.61 0.66 5.79
N PRO A 72 8.49 0.08 4.95
CA PRO A 72 8.70 0.53 3.57
C PRO A 72 7.40 0.63 2.75
N ILE A 73 6.42 -0.24 3.01
CA ILE A 73 5.10 -0.22 2.35
C ILE A 73 4.32 1.05 2.67
N VAL A 74 4.33 1.49 3.94
CA VAL A 74 3.65 2.71 4.37
C VAL A 74 4.25 3.91 3.64
N ARG A 75 5.58 4.03 3.66
CA ARG A 75 6.29 5.09 2.92
C ARG A 75 6.00 5.06 1.43
N PHE A 76 6.01 3.88 0.81
CA PHE A 76 5.74 3.73 -0.61
C PHE A 76 4.34 4.23 -1.02
N VAL A 77 3.30 3.80 -0.28
CA VAL A 77 1.92 4.27 -0.56
C VAL A 77 1.81 5.76 -0.35
N ASN A 78 2.41 6.27 0.72
CA ASN A 78 2.39 7.69 1.05
C ASN A 78 3.01 8.55 -0.07
N VAL A 79 4.17 8.15 -0.58
CA VAL A 79 4.85 8.80 -1.71
C VAL A 79 4.00 8.73 -2.98
N ILE A 80 3.33 7.62 -3.27
CA ILE A 80 2.42 7.49 -4.41
C ILE A 80 1.28 8.51 -4.34
N LEU A 81 0.64 8.63 -3.16
CA LEU A 81 -0.48 9.55 -2.93
C LEU A 81 -0.03 11.00 -3.08
N ALA A 82 1.11 11.34 -2.46
CA ALA A 82 1.66 12.68 -2.54
C ALA A 82 2.08 13.06 -3.96
N GLN A 83 2.69 12.14 -4.71
CA GLN A 83 3.01 12.35 -6.13
C GLN A 83 1.75 12.59 -6.96
N GLY A 84 0.69 11.79 -6.77
CA GLY A 84 -0.58 11.97 -7.48
C GLY A 84 -1.21 13.34 -7.20
N VAL A 85 -1.16 13.82 -5.96
CA VAL A 85 -1.64 15.16 -5.59
C VAL A 85 -0.78 16.26 -6.22
N LYS A 86 0.55 16.12 -6.16
CA LYS A 86 1.49 17.08 -6.73
C LYS A 86 1.28 17.25 -8.23
N ASP A 87 1.11 16.13 -8.94
CA ASP A 87 0.87 16.09 -10.38
C ASP A 87 -0.58 16.42 -10.76
N ARG A 88 -1.46 16.67 -9.76
CA ARG A 88 -2.88 16.94 -9.95
C ARG A 88 -3.59 15.83 -10.72
N ALA A 89 -3.24 14.57 -10.43
CA ALA A 89 -3.92 13.42 -10.97
C ALA A 89 -5.41 13.44 -10.55
N SER A 90 -6.31 13.15 -11.49
CA SER A 90 -7.74 12.98 -11.24
C SER A 90 -8.06 11.61 -10.66
N ASP A 91 -7.24 10.61 -10.96
CA ASP A 91 -7.41 9.24 -10.48
C ASP A 91 -6.04 8.59 -10.26
N ILE A 92 -5.94 7.74 -9.25
CA ILE A 92 -4.80 6.83 -9.05
C ILE A 92 -5.31 5.39 -9.12
N HIS A 93 -4.78 4.61 -10.06
CA HIS A 93 -5.16 3.23 -10.29
C HIS A 93 -4.09 2.28 -9.74
N PHE A 94 -4.51 1.30 -8.94
CA PHE A 94 -3.69 0.18 -8.45
C PHE A 94 -4.28 -1.12 -9.00
N GLU A 95 -3.57 -1.77 -9.92
CA GLU A 95 -4.12 -2.85 -10.74
C GLU A 95 -3.19 -4.07 -10.75
N PRO A 96 -3.55 -5.15 -10.03
CA PRO A 96 -2.86 -6.42 -10.13
C PRO A 96 -3.28 -7.16 -11.42
N PHE A 97 -2.29 -7.65 -12.16
CA PHE A 97 -2.45 -8.52 -13.32
C PHE A 97 -1.76 -9.87 -13.05
N ALA A 98 -1.79 -10.78 -14.02
CA ALA A 98 -1.24 -12.12 -13.89
C ALA A 98 0.26 -12.16 -13.51
N GLU A 99 1.05 -11.26 -14.10
CA GLU A 99 2.52 -11.27 -13.99
C GLU A 99 3.11 -9.92 -13.54
N GLU A 100 2.28 -8.91 -13.33
CA GLU A 100 2.71 -7.55 -13.01
C GLU A 100 1.71 -6.83 -12.11
N PHE A 101 2.20 -5.83 -11.37
CA PHE A 101 1.38 -4.91 -10.60
C PHE A 101 1.58 -3.51 -11.19
N ARG A 102 0.51 -2.92 -11.73
CA ARG A 102 0.58 -1.59 -12.36
C ARG A 102 0.00 -0.54 -11.45
N ILE A 103 0.68 0.61 -11.40
CA ILE A 103 0.18 1.81 -10.75
C ILE A 103 0.15 2.91 -11.81
N ARG A 104 -1.01 3.55 -11.98
CA ARG A 104 -1.22 4.55 -13.04
C ARG A 104 -1.88 5.80 -12.51
N TYR A 105 -1.45 6.94 -13.00
CA TYR A 105 -2.03 8.25 -12.70
C TYR A 105 -2.83 8.74 -13.90
N ARG A 106 -4.07 9.17 -13.70
CA ARG A 106 -4.79 9.92 -14.73
C ARG A 106 -4.48 11.41 -14.56
N ILE A 107 -3.74 12.00 -15.47
CA ILE A 107 -3.37 13.43 -15.45
C ILE A 107 -3.90 14.06 -16.73
N ASP A 108 -4.72 15.10 -16.60
CA ASP A 108 -5.38 15.79 -17.72
C ASP A 108 -6.07 14.83 -18.71
N GLY A 109 -6.71 13.77 -18.16
CA GLY A 109 -7.44 12.76 -18.92
C GLY A 109 -6.58 11.65 -19.54
N THR A 110 -5.25 11.76 -19.47
CA THR A 110 -4.31 10.77 -20.00
C THR A 110 -3.79 9.87 -18.88
N LEU A 111 -3.67 8.57 -19.14
CA LEU A 111 -3.10 7.61 -18.19
C LEU A 111 -1.58 7.54 -18.34
N TYR A 112 -0.87 7.77 -17.25
CA TYR A 112 0.57 7.63 -17.13
C TYR A 112 0.89 6.47 -16.20
N GLU A 113 1.70 5.53 -16.67
CA GLU A 113 2.14 4.37 -15.89
C GLU A 113 3.50 4.67 -15.27
N MET A 114 3.64 4.43 -13.96
CA MET A 114 4.95 4.47 -13.32
C MET A 114 5.73 3.19 -13.57
N GLN A 115 7.01 3.16 -13.23
CA GLN A 115 7.77 1.91 -13.25
C GLN A 115 7.04 0.86 -12.38
N PRO A 116 6.66 -0.30 -12.95
CA PRO A 116 5.81 -1.24 -12.25
C PRO A 116 6.55 -1.80 -11.03
N PRO A 117 5.96 -1.70 -9.83
CA PRO A 117 6.51 -2.35 -8.65
C PRO A 117 6.49 -3.88 -8.79
N PRO A 118 7.34 -4.59 -8.04
CA PRO A 118 7.28 -6.06 -7.95
C PRO A 118 5.88 -6.57 -7.61
N ILE A 119 5.43 -7.63 -8.30
CA ILE A 119 4.06 -8.15 -8.17
C ILE A 119 3.67 -8.53 -6.73
N HIS A 120 4.62 -9.03 -5.94
CA HIS A 120 4.36 -9.42 -4.54
C HIS A 120 3.97 -8.22 -3.66
N LEU A 121 4.21 -6.98 -4.10
CA LEU A 121 3.81 -5.78 -3.39
C LEU A 121 2.33 -5.43 -3.58
N ALA A 122 1.61 -6.05 -4.52
CA ALA A 122 0.20 -5.75 -4.77
C ALA A 122 -0.65 -5.89 -3.50
N ILE A 123 -0.56 -7.05 -2.83
CA ILE A 123 -1.33 -7.34 -1.61
C ILE A 123 -1.03 -6.34 -0.47
N PRO A 124 0.23 -6.13 -0.04
CA PRO A 124 0.50 -5.20 1.05
C PRO A 124 0.17 -3.74 0.71
N VAL A 125 0.35 -3.31 -0.55
CA VAL A 125 -0.03 -1.97 -1.01
C VAL A 125 -1.55 -1.77 -0.95
N ILE A 126 -2.33 -2.69 -1.52
CA ILE A 126 -3.79 -2.65 -1.48
C ILE A 126 -4.30 -2.68 -0.04
N SER A 127 -3.72 -3.54 0.81
CA SER A 127 -4.07 -3.61 2.23
C SER A 127 -3.83 -2.28 2.94
N ARG A 128 -2.72 -1.59 2.64
CA ARG A 128 -2.44 -0.27 3.21
C ARG A 128 -3.46 0.77 2.75
N VAL A 129 -3.83 0.78 1.48
CA VAL A 129 -4.88 1.69 0.95
C VAL A 129 -6.23 1.41 1.63
N LYS A 130 -6.57 0.14 1.86
CA LYS A 130 -7.81 -0.26 2.57
C LYS A 130 -7.81 0.24 4.03
N VAL A 131 -6.68 0.12 4.74
CA VAL A 131 -6.55 0.66 6.10
C VAL A 131 -6.75 2.19 6.11
N LEU A 132 -6.10 2.92 5.20
CA LEU A 132 -6.23 4.38 5.10
C LEU A 132 -7.67 4.82 4.78
N SER A 133 -8.43 3.98 4.06
CA SER A 133 -9.79 4.28 3.62
C SER A 133 -10.89 3.73 4.53
N GLY A 134 -10.53 3.07 5.63
CA GLY A 134 -11.47 2.46 6.56
C GLY A 134 -12.20 1.23 6.02
N LEU A 135 -11.62 0.57 5.02
CA LEU A 135 -12.18 -0.62 4.38
C LEU A 135 -11.81 -1.91 5.13
N ASP A 136 -12.62 -2.94 4.97
CA ASP A 136 -12.36 -4.25 5.57
C ASP A 136 -11.25 -4.98 4.80
N ILE A 137 -10.08 -5.10 5.44
CA ILE A 137 -8.89 -5.77 4.88
C ILE A 137 -9.09 -7.28 4.68
N SER A 138 -10.00 -7.91 5.42
CA SER A 138 -10.25 -9.36 5.35
C SER A 138 -11.15 -9.74 4.17
N GLU A 139 -12.00 -8.82 3.72
CA GLU A 139 -12.92 -9.06 2.61
C GLU A 139 -12.35 -8.53 1.29
N SER A 140 -12.13 -9.43 0.32
CA SER A 140 -11.60 -9.09 -1.01
C SER A 140 -12.50 -9.51 -2.16
N ARG A 141 -13.67 -10.12 -1.87
CA ARG A 141 -14.56 -10.73 -2.86
C ARG A 141 -15.75 -9.85 -3.22
N LYS A 142 -15.92 -8.72 -2.54
CA LYS A 142 -17.01 -7.77 -2.77
C LYS A 142 -16.45 -6.38 -3.03
N PRO A 143 -17.12 -5.59 -3.89
CA PRO A 143 -16.83 -4.18 -4.02
C PRO A 143 -16.89 -3.47 -2.67
N GLN A 144 -15.99 -2.52 -2.44
CA GLN A 144 -15.96 -1.68 -1.24
C GLN A 144 -15.68 -0.23 -1.63
N ASP A 145 -16.29 0.72 -0.94
CA ASP A 145 -16.09 2.16 -1.14
C ASP A 145 -15.74 2.83 0.18
N GLY A 146 -14.76 3.74 0.14
CA GLY A 146 -14.21 4.42 1.30
C GLY A 146 -13.72 5.80 0.96
N ARG A 147 -13.10 6.47 1.94
CA ARG A 147 -12.51 7.80 1.77
C ARG A 147 -11.22 7.89 2.53
N ILE A 148 -10.26 8.62 1.98
CA ILE A 148 -9.02 8.95 2.66
C ILE A 148 -8.98 10.47 2.80
N GLU A 149 -8.87 10.94 4.04
CA GLU A 149 -8.55 12.34 4.33
C GLU A 149 -7.04 12.48 4.46
N LEU A 150 -6.43 13.24 3.56
CA LEU A 150 -5.01 13.53 3.56
C LEU A 150 -4.77 15.01 3.82
N ARG A 151 -3.63 15.32 4.44
CA ARG A 151 -3.15 16.70 4.57
C ARG A 151 -1.78 16.81 3.92
N ILE A 152 -1.71 17.61 2.86
CA ILE A 152 -0.50 17.80 2.06
C ILE A 152 -0.26 19.30 1.90
N SER A 153 0.89 19.78 2.39
CA SER A 153 1.31 21.19 2.34
C SER A 153 0.21 22.17 2.78
N GLY A 154 -0.34 22.00 3.99
CA GLY A 154 -1.40 22.86 4.53
C GLY A 154 -2.82 22.56 4.05
N LYS A 155 -3.00 21.68 3.06
CA LYS A 155 -4.29 21.47 2.39
C LYS A 155 -4.89 20.12 2.72
N ARG A 156 -6.13 20.13 3.17
CA ARG A 156 -6.96 18.92 3.31
C ARG A 156 -7.47 18.48 1.94
N ILE A 157 -7.27 17.20 1.65
CA ILE A 157 -7.65 16.54 0.40
C ILE A 157 -8.49 15.32 0.78
N ASP A 158 -9.69 15.24 0.22
CA ASP A 158 -10.61 14.10 0.38
C ASP A 158 -10.52 13.26 -0.89
N LEU A 159 -9.96 12.06 -0.78
CA LEU A 159 -9.87 11.08 -1.88
C LEU A 159 -10.99 10.05 -1.72
N ARG A 160 -11.60 9.65 -2.84
CA ARG A 160 -12.64 8.62 -2.84
C ARG A 160 -12.04 7.31 -3.29
N VAL A 161 -12.12 6.30 -2.44
CA VAL A 161 -11.52 5.00 -2.74
C VAL A 161 -12.61 4.02 -3.15
N SER A 162 -12.38 3.29 -4.23
CA SER A 162 -13.21 2.15 -4.63
C SER A 162 -12.32 0.94 -4.88
N SER A 163 -12.66 -0.18 -4.23
CA SER A 163 -12.04 -1.49 -4.44
C SER A 163 -13.00 -2.40 -5.19
N LEU A 164 -12.50 -3.09 -6.21
CA LEU A 164 -13.25 -4.05 -7.00
C LEU A 164 -12.50 -5.39 -7.09
N PRO A 165 -13.17 -6.52 -6.83
CA PRO A 165 -12.58 -7.84 -7.04
C PRO A 165 -12.32 -8.09 -8.53
N THR A 166 -11.12 -8.55 -8.87
CA THR A 166 -10.72 -8.96 -10.22
C THR A 166 -10.21 -10.40 -10.23
N GLN A 167 -9.83 -10.91 -11.40
CA GLN A 167 -9.28 -12.26 -11.54
C GLN A 167 -7.94 -12.46 -10.81
N TYR A 168 -7.13 -11.40 -10.68
CA TYR A 168 -5.75 -11.47 -10.18
C TYR A 168 -5.54 -10.74 -8.84
N GLY A 169 -6.62 -10.27 -8.21
CA GLY A 169 -6.58 -9.53 -6.95
C GLY A 169 -7.65 -8.46 -6.89
N GLU A 170 -7.53 -7.53 -5.94
CA GLU A 170 -8.40 -6.35 -5.87
C GLU A 170 -7.81 -5.21 -6.70
N SER A 171 -8.60 -4.64 -7.60
CA SER A 171 -8.24 -3.39 -8.27
C SER A 171 -8.75 -2.24 -7.42
N VAL A 172 -7.91 -1.26 -7.13
CA VAL A 172 -8.27 -0.10 -6.32
C VAL A 172 -8.09 1.18 -7.11
N VAL A 173 -9.05 2.10 -7.03
CA VAL A 173 -9.00 3.42 -7.66
C VAL A 173 -9.28 4.48 -6.60
N LEU A 174 -8.51 5.57 -6.63
CA LEU A 174 -8.63 6.74 -5.74
C LEU A 174 -8.92 8.01 -6.53
#